data_AF-A0A8C8A8Y0-F1
#
_entry.id   AF-A0A8C8A8Y0-F1
#
_cell.length_a   1.000
_cell.length_b   1.000
_cell.length_c   1.000
_cell.angle_alpha   90.00
_cell.angle_beta   90.00
_cell.angle_gamma   90.00
#
_symmetry.space_group_name_H-M   'P 1'
#
loop_
_entity.id
_entity.type
_entity.pdbx_description
1 polymer ?
#
loop_
_entity_poly.entity_id
_entity_poly.type
_entity_poly.pdbx_seq_one_letter_code
_entity_poly.pdbx_strand_id
1 'polypeptide(L)'
;MATEIGSPPRFFHMPRFQHQAPRQLFYKRPDFAQQQAMQQLTFDGKRMRKAVNRKTIDYNPSVIKYLENRVWQRDQRDMRAIQPDAGYYNDLVPPIGMLNNPMNAVTTKFVRTSTNKVKCPVFVVRWTPEGRRLVTGASSGEFTLWNGLTFNFETILQAHDSPVRAMTWSHNDMWMLTADHGGYVKYWQSNMNNVKMFQAHKEAIREASFSPTDNKFATCSDDGTVRIWDFLRCHEERILR
;
A
#
# COMPACT_ATOMS: atom_id res chain seq x y z
N MET A 1 34.56 -65.12 -34.02
CA MET A 1 35.34 -64.06 -33.37
C MET A 1 34.60 -62.76 -33.63
N ALA A 2 33.80 -62.32 -32.65
CA ALA A 2 33.01 -61.10 -32.72
C ALA A 2 33.93 -59.91 -32.37
N THR A 3 34.10 -58.98 -33.29
CA THR A 3 34.81 -57.72 -33.05
C THR A 3 33.79 -56.63 -32.73
N GLU A 4 33.66 -56.30 -31.45
CA GLU A 4 32.88 -55.17 -30.96
C GLU A 4 33.47 -53.86 -31.49
N ILE A 5 32.66 -53.12 -32.25
CA ILE A 5 32.98 -51.76 -32.69
C ILE A 5 32.43 -50.83 -31.62
N GLY A 6 33.28 -50.44 -30.67
CA GLY A 6 32.93 -49.50 -29.60
C GLY A 6 32.58 -48.12 -30.15
N SER A 7 31.41 -47.60 -29.79
CA SER A 7 30.99 -46.22 -30.04
C SER A 7 31.85 -45.22 -29.25
N PRO A 8 32.20 -44.03 -29.80
CA PRO A 8 32.99 -43.05 -29.10
C PRO A 8 32.19 -42.39 -27.96
N PRO A 9 32.84 -41.97 -26.85
CA PRO A 9 32.15 -41.33 -25.75
C PRO A 9 31.66 -39.95 -26.18
N ARG A 10 30.34 -39.69 -26.04
CA ARG A 10 29.78 -38.35 -26.18
C ARG A 10 30.21 -37.51 -24.98
N PHE A 11 31.17 -36.61 -25.19
CA PHE A 11 31.50 -35.56 -24.24
C PHE A 11 30.32 -34.59 -24.11
N PHE A 12 29.48 -34.75 -23.10
CA PHE A 12 28.60 -33.69 -22.63
C PHE A 12 29.41 -32.73 -21.76
N HIS A 13 29.88 -31.63 -22.34
CA HIS A 13 30.47 -30.54 -21.57
C HIS A 13 29.33 -29.70 -20.97
N MET A 14 28.95 -30.03 -19.73
CA MET A 14 28.06 -29.19 -18.92
C MET A 14 28.89 -28.03 -18.36
N PRO A 15 28.51 -26.74 -18.58
CA PRO A 15 29.20 -25.64 -17.94
C PRO A 15 29.08 -25.78 -16.42
N ARG A 16 30.21 -25.84 -15.70
CA ARG A 16 30.22 -25.71 -14.25
C ARG A 16 29.76 -24.30 -13.90
N PHE A 17 28.53 -24.17 -13.43
CA PHE A 17 28.12 -22.98 -12.70
C PHE A 17 28.93 -22.93 -11.40
N GLN A 18 29.93 -22.06 -11.34
CA GLN A 18 30.48 -21.62 -10.06
C GLN A 18 29.36 -20.90 -9.31
N HIS A 19 28.80 -21.56 -8.29
CA HIS A 19 28.04 -20.87 -7.26
C HIS A 19 29.00 -19.90 -6.56
N GLN A 20 29.05 -18.65 -7.02
CA GLN A 20 29.44 -17.57 -6.12
C GLN A 20 28.35 -17.51 -5.06
N ALA A 21 28.67 -17.98 -3.85
CA ALA A 21 27.86 -17.70 -2.68
C ALA A 21 27.57 -16.19 -2.64
N PRO A 22 26.33 -15.77 -2.37
CA PRO A 22 26.03 -14.34 -2.25
C PRO A 22 27.02 -13.77 -1.24
N ARG A 23 27.78 -12.73 -1.63
CA ARG A 23 28.60 -11.97 -0.68
C ARG A 23 27.69 -11.63 0.50
N GLN A 24 27.95 -12.24 1.65
CA GLN A 24 27.29 -11.84 2.87
C GLN A 24 27.68 -10.38 3.10
N LEU A 25 26.79 -9.46 2.74
CA LEU A 25 26.80 -8.11 3.25
C LEU A 25 26.58 -8.26 4.74
N PHE A 26 27.67 -8.41 5.50
CA PHE A 26 27.63 -8.29 6.94
C PHE A 26 27.00 -6.94 7.25
N TYR A 27 25.73 -6.96 7.66
CA TYR A 27 25.08 -5.81 8.23
C TYR A 27 25.77 -5.57 9.57
N LYS A 28 26.88 -4.81 9.56
CA LYS A 28 27.45 -4.28 10.80
C LYS A 28 26.35 -3.46 11.45
N ARG A 29 25.88 -3.90 12.62
CA ARG A 29 25.02 -3.07 13.46
C ARG A 29 25.73 -1.72 13.64
N PRO A 30 25.11 -0.58 13.33
CA PRO A 30 25.72 0.72 13.56
C PRO A 30 26.09 0.83 15.04
N ASP A 31 27.31 1.28 15.32
CA ASP A 31 27.76 1.55 16.70
C ASP A 31 26.77 2.49 17.40
N PHE A 32 26.67 2.36 18.73
CA PHE A 32 25.74 3.14 19.55
C PHE A 32 25.84 4.66 19.31
N ALA A 33 27.05 5.16 19.03
CA ALA A 33 27.31 6.55 18.66
C ALA A 33 26.71 6.93 17.28
N GLN A 34 26.72 6.04 16.29
CA GLN A 34 26.06 6.26 15.00
C GLN A 34 24.53 6.23 15.13
N GLN A 35 23.99 5.43 16.04
CA GLN A 35 22.54 5.41 16.33
C GLN A 35 22.10 6.73 17.00
N GLN A 36 22.87 7.25 17.96
CA GLN A 36 22.61 8.57 18.56
C GLN A 36 22.77 9.71 17.55
N ALA A 37 23.80 9.66 16.69
CA ALA A 37 23.98 10.65 15.64
C ALA A 37 22.85 10.62 14.58
N MET A 38 22.29 9.44 14.27
CA MET A 38 21.11 9.33 13.40
C MET A 38 19.83 9.85 14.06
N GLN A 39 19.69 9.70 15.39
CA GLN A 39 18.58 10.29 16.15
C GLN A 39 18.63 11.82 16.18
N GLN A 40 19.82 12.43 16.03
CA GLN A 40 20.01 13.87 15.97
C GLN A 40 19.83 14.46 14.55
N LEU A 41 19.62 13.64 13.52
CA LEU A 41 19.36 14.14 12.17
C LEU A 41 17.91 14.62 12.04
N THR A 42 17.75 15.94 11.94
CA THR A 42 16.49 16.54 11.52
C THR A 42 16.28 16.32 10.03
N PHE A 43 15.03 16.02 9.64
CA PHE A 43 14.67 15.76 8.26
C PHE A 43 13.62 16.74 7.78
N ASP A 44 14.06 17.97 7.56
CA ASP A 44 13.23 19.12 7.17
C ASP A 44 13.21 19.38 5.65
N GLY A 45 13.92 18.55 4.87
CA GLY A 45 14.00 18.70 3.41
C GLY A 45 14.94 19.81 2.92
N LYS A 46 15.62 20.55 3.81
CA LYS A 46 16.50 21.68 3.40
C LYS A 46 17.82 21.24 2.80
N ARG A 47 18.26 20.01 3.10
CA ARG A 47 19.51 19.47 2.55
C ARG A 47 19.31 18.98 1.13
N MET A 48 20.00 19.61 0.18
CA MET A 48 19.98 19.22 -1.24
C MET A 48 20.33 17.73 -1.44
N ARG A 49 19.69 17.15 -2.47
CA ARG A 49 19.88 15.78 -2.93
C ARG A 49 20.07 15.79 -4.45
N LYS A 50 20.79 14.81 -4.97
CA LYS A 50 20.99 14.65 -6.41
C LYS A 50 19.68 14.25 -7.09
N ALA A 51 19.51 14.66 -8.34
CA ALA A 51 18.44 14.16 -9.19
C ALA A 51 18.58 12.64 -9.38
N VAL A 52 17.45 11.92 -9.32
CA VAL A 52 17.43 10.47 -9.46
C VAL A 52 16.14 10.03 -10.16
N ASN A 53 16.27 9.17 -11.16
CA ASN A 53 15.13 8.51 -11.79
C ASN A 53 14.59 7.45 -10.84
N ARG A 54 13.27 7.45 -10.64
CA ARG A 54 12.62 6.59 -9.67
C ARG A 54 11.83 5.51 -10.39
N LYS A 55 11.75 4.32 -9.78
CA LYS A 55 10.80 3.30 -10.20
C LYS A 55 9.39 3.89 -10.04
N THR A 56 8.56 3.68 -11.06
CA THR A 56 7.18 4.14 -11.09
C THR A 56 6.31 3.02 -11.64
N ILE A 57 5.09 2.93 -11.13
CA ILE A 57 4.04 2.11 -11.73
C ILE A 57 2.97 3.11 -12.16
N ASP A 58 2.86 3.30 -13.46
CA ASP A 58 1.92 4.25 -14.05
C ASP A 58 0.77 3.50 -14.72
N TYR A 59 -0.45 3.75 -14.25
CA TYR A 59 -1.64 3.15 -14.83
C TYR A 59 -2.12 3.90 -16.08
N ASN A 60 -1.67 5.14 -16.32
CA ASN A 60 -2.15 5.98 -17.42
C ASN A 60 -2.04 5.30 -18.79
N PRO A 61 -0.89 4.70 -19.19
CA PRO A 61 -0.79 4.03 -20.48
C PRO A 61 -1.80 2.89 -20.64
N SER A 62 -2.03 2.11 -19.57
CA SER A 62 -3.00 1.01 -19.59
C SER A 62 -4.44 1.50 -19.72
N VAL A 63 -4.78 2.62 -19.07
CA VAL A 63 -6.12 3.22 -19.15
C VAL A 63 -6.35 3.81 -20.54
N ILE A 64 -5.37 4.53 -21.09
CA ILE A 64 -5.42 5.04 -22.47
C ILE A 64 -5.65 3.89 -23.45
N LYS A 65 -4.86 2.81 -23.34
CA LYS A 65 -5.00 1.63 -24.19
C LYS A 65 -6.40 1.01 -24.08
N TYR A 66 -6.95 0.93 -22.88
CA TYR A 66 -8.31 0.45 -22.68
C TYR A 66 -9.36 1.36 -23.31
N LEU A 67 -9.22 2.68 -23.21
CA LEU A 67 -10.12 3.64 -23.86
C LEU A 67 -10.10 3.50 -25.38
N GLU A 68 -8.92 3.31 -25.99
CA GLU A 68 -8.78 3.02 -27.43
C GLU A 68 -9.47 1.70 -27.81
N ASN A 69 -9.28 0.67 -26.99
CA ASN A 69 -9.86 -0.65 -27.19
C ASN A 69 -11.39 -0.65 -27.12
N ARG A 70 -11.98 0.11 -26.18
CA ARG A 70 -13.43 0.19 -25.98
C ARG A 70 -14.21 0.71 -27.19
N VAL A 71 -13.57 1.44 -28.10
CA VAL A 71 -14.22 1.98 -29.29
C VAL A 71 -14.69 0.85 -30.21
N TRP A 72 -13.95 -0.25 -30.27
CA TRP A 72 -14.20 -1.34 -31.21
C TRP A 72 -14.41 -2.71 -30.55
N GLN A 73 -14.01 -2.89 -29.29
CA GLN A 73 -14.28 -4.10 -28.52
C GLN A 73 -15.67 -4.04 -27.89
N ARG A 74 -16.54 -5.00 -28.22
CA ARG A 74 -17.88 -5.10 -27.61
C ARG A 74 -17.78 -5.63 -26.18
N ASP A 75 -16.93 -6.63 -25.99
CA ASP A 75 -16.63 -7.27 -24.72
C ASP A 75 -15.25 -7.96 -24.80
N GLN A 76 -14.82 -8.62 -23.72
CA GLN A 76 -13.49 -9.21 -23.61
C GLN A 76 -13.20 -10.32 -24.65
N ARG A 77 -14.20 -10.93 -25.29
CA ARG A 77 -13.96 -11.94 -26.34
C ARG A 77 -13.34 -11.35 -27.60
N ASP A 78 -13.53 -10.05 -27.83
CA ASP A 78 -12.94 -9.33 -28.96
C ASP A 78 -11.52 -8.83 -28.65
N MET A 79 -11.08 -8.95 -27.39
CA MET A 79 -9.78 -8.45 -26.94
C MET A 79 -8.64 -9.25 -27.57
N ARG A 80 -7.62 -8.54 -28.07
CA ARG A 80 -6.39 -9.18 -28.54
C ARG A 80 -5.62 -9.76 -27.34
N ALA A 81 -5.13 -10.98 -27.49
CA ALA A 81 -4.36 -11.64 -26.45
C ALA A 81 -3.03 -10.91 -26.22
N ILE A 82 -2.75 -10.54 -24.98
CA ILE A 82 -1.44 -10.03 -24.58
C ILE A 82 -0.49 -11.22 -24.53
N GLN A 83 0.51 -11.23 -25.41
CA GLN A 83 1.50 -12.31 -25.45
C GLN A 83 2.44 -12.22 -24.24
N PRO A 84 2.95 -13.36 -23.73
CA PRO A 84 3.84 -13.41 -22.57
C PRO A 84 5.28 -13.00 -22.94
N ASP A 85 5.43 -11.83 -23.52
CA ASP A 85 6.71 -11.25 -23.94
C ASP A 85 6.83 -9.81 -23.45
N ALA A 86 8.07 -9.39 -23.17
CA ALA A 86 8.35 -8.07 -22.63
C ALA A 86 7.97 -6.93 -23.59
N GLY A 87 7.88 -7.18 -24.90
CA GLY A 87 7.50 -6.20 -25.91
C GLY A 87 6.01 -5.80 -25.90
N TYR A 88 5.15 -6.59 -25.26
CA TYR A 88 3.69 -6.36 -25.20
C TYR A 88 3.28 -5.45 -24.03
N TYR A 89 4.20 -4.66 -23.48
CA TYR A 89 3.92 -3.73 -22.38
C TYR A 89 2.86 -2.68 -22.73
N ASN A 90 2.72 -2.31 -24.00
CA ASN A 90 1.73 -1.34 -24.49
C ASN A 90 0.30 -1.91 -24.58
N ASP A 91 0.13 -3.24 -24.59
CA ASP A 91 -1.18 -3.87 -24.73
C ASP A 91 -1.86 -4.16 -23.39
N LEU A 92 -1.17 -3.86 -22.28
CA LEU A 92 -1.74 -3.93 -20.93
C LEU A 92 -2.96 -3.02 -20.80
N VAL A 93 -4.02 -3.55 -20.21
CA VAL A 93 -5.24 -2.83 -19.83
C VAL A 93 -5.45 -2.99 -18.32
N PRO A 94 -6.13 -2.04 -17.65
CA PRO A 94 -6.50 -2.18 -16.24
C PRO A 94 -7.44 -3.38 -16.04
N PRO A 95 -7.62 -3.86 -14.79
CA PRO A 95 -8.48 -5.01 -14.48
C PRO A 95 -9.91 -4.91 -15.03
N ILE A 96 -10.46 -3.69 -15.13
CA ILE A 96 -11.78 -3.43 -15.72
C ILE A 96 -11.87 -3.77 -17.22
N GLY A 97 -10.73 -3.85 -17.92
CA GLY A 97 -10.67 -4.31 -19.32
C GLY A 97 -10.61 -5.84 -19.45
N MET A 98 -10.41 -6.57 -18.34
CA MET A 98 -10.27 -8.03 -18.32
C MET A 98 -11.15 -8.69 -17.25
N LEU A 99 -12.42 -8.27 -17.15
CA LEU A 99 -13.36 -8.73 -16.11
C LEU A 99 -13.54 -10.25 -16.04
N ASN A 100 -13.49 -10.95 -17.17
CA ASN A 100 -13.66 -12.41 -17.28
C ASN A 100 -12.39 -13.17 -16.88
N ASN A 101 -11.25 -12.49 -16.68
CA ASN A 101 -10.00 -13.12 -16.26
C ASN A 101 -9.38 -12.39 -15.06
N PRO A 102 -9.89 -12.65 -13.83
CA PRO A 102 -9.44 -11.95 -12.63
C PRO A 102 -7.98 -12.23 -12.25
N MET A 103 -7.33 -13.24 -12.85
CA MET A 103 -5.91 -13.54 -12.62
C MET A 103 -4.98 -12.39 -13.02
N ASN A 104 -5.46 -11.45 -13.86
CA ASN A 104 -4.71 -10.24 -14.21
C ASN A 104 -4.32 -9.39 -12.97
N ALA A 105 -5.11 -9.46 -11.90
CA ALA A 105 -4.95 -8.64 -10.70
C ALA A 105 -4.17 -9.34 -9.57
N VAL A 106 -3.51 -10.47 -9.85
CA VAL A 106 -2.64 -11.16 -8.88
C VAL A 106 -1.30 -10.43 -8.79
N THR A 107 -1.19 -9.50 -7.85
CA THR A 107 -0.04 -8.59 -7.70
C THR A 107 1.14 -9.20 -6.94
N THR A 108 1.82 -10.20 -7.53
CA THR A 108 2.99 -10.86 -6.92
C THR A 108 4.33 -10.18 -7.25
N LYS A 109 4.35 -9.27 -8.22
CA LYS A 109 5.56 -8.52 -8.61
C LYS A 109 5.88 -7.44 -7.58
N PHE A 110 6.94 -7.66 -6.82
CA PHE A 110 7.45 -6.65 -5.86
C PHE A 110 7.90 -5.36 -6.57
N VAL A 111 7.46 -4.21 -6.03
CA VAL A 111 7.79 -2.89 -6.58
C VAL A 111 8.77 -2.14 -5.68
N ARG A 112 8.41 -1.92 -4.41
CA ARG A 112 9.18 -1.09 -3.48
C ARG A 112 8.84 -1.40 -2.02
N THR A 113 9.85 -1.26 -1.15
CA THR A 113 9.66 -1.16 0.30
C THR A 113 9.62 0.31 0.71
N SER A 114 8.52 0.74 1.33
CA SER A 114 8.35 2.10 1.87
C SER A 114 8.51 2.05 3.39
N THR A 115 9.54 2.71 3.91
CA THR A 115 9.87 2.68 5.35
C THR A 115 10.07 4.09 5.89
N ASN A 116 9.50 4.35 7.07
CA ASN A 116 9.79 5.55 7.84
C ASN A 116 11.20 5.51 8.43
N LYS A 117 11.70 6.69 8.78
CA LYS A 117 13.00 6.83 9.43
C LYS A 117 12.93 6.35 10.87
N VAL A 118 11.90 6.77 11.58
CA VAL A 118 11.48 6.16 12.84
C VAL A 118 10.73 4.88 12.48
N LYS A 119 11.27 3.73 12.90
CA LYS A 119 10.69 2.43 12.58
C LYS A 119 9.60 2.10 13.59
N CYS A 120 8.36 2.32 13.19
CA CYS A 120 7.19 1.90 13.92
C CYS A 120 6.40 0.88 13.10
N PRO A 121 5.81 -0.17 13.72
CA PRO A 121 4.91 -1.07 13.03
C PRO A 121 3.71 -0.30 12.48
N VAL A 122 3.33 -0.62 11.24
CA VAL A 122 2.17 -0.06 10.55
C VAL A 122 0.99 -1.00 10.78
N PHE A 123 -0.13 -0.46 11.24
CA PHE A 123 -1.34 -1.26 11.54
C PHE A 123 -2.41 -1.14 10.46
N VAL A 124 -2.51 0.03 9.83
CA VAL A 124 -3.54 0.28 8.82
C VAL A 124 -2.95 1.01 7.61
N VAL A 125 -3.44 0.63 6.44
CA VAL A 125 -3.08 1.23 5.15
C VAL A 125 -4.34 1.47 4.34
N ARG A 126 -4.48 2.68 3.79
CA ARG A 126 -5.59 3.03 2.90
C ARG A 126 -5.10 3.94 1.78
N TRP A 127 -5.56 3.66 0.57
CA TRP A 127 -5.42 4.59 -0.54
C TRP A 127 -6.35 5.78 -0.32
N THR A 128 -5.95 6.98 -0.77
CA THR A 128 -6.93 8.03 -1.03
C THR A 128 -7.86 7.54 -2.14
N PRO A 129 -9.14 7.91 -2.14
CA PRO A 129 -10.10 7.38 -3.12
C PRO A 129 -9.72 7.71 -4.57
N GLU A 130 -9.13 8.88 -4.78
CA GLU A 130 -8.54 9.32 -6.06
C GLU A 130 -7.29 8.52 -6.49
N GLY A 131 -6.75 7.64 -5.64
CA GLY A 131 -5.55 6.84 -5.92
C GLY A 131 -4.23 7.63 -5.93
N ARG A 132 -4.26 8.94 -5.64
CA ARG A 132 -3.09 9.82 -5.65
C ARG A 132 -2.07 9.45 -4.58
N ARG A 133 -2.52 9.06 -3.39
CA ARG A 133 -1.68 8.83 -2.21
C ARG A 133 -2.09 7.57 -1.48
N LEU A 134 -1.12 6.96 -0.80
CA LEU A 134 -1.35 5.94 0.20
C LEU A 134 -1.09 6.55 1.59
N VAL A 135 -2.05 6.43 2.49
CA VAL A 135 -1.93 6.83 3.89
C VAL A 135 -1.68 5.58 4.73
N THR A 136 -0.64 5.63 5.56
CA THR A 136 -0.29 4.55 6.49
C THR A 136 -0.35 5.05 7.92
N GLY A 137 -1.09 4.35 8.79
CA GLY A 137 -1.19 4.62 10.22
C GLY A 137 -0.25 3.72 11.02
N ALA A 138 0.66 4.32 11.78
CA ALA A 138 1.67 3.61 12.55
C ALA A 138 1.32 3.50 14.05
N SER A 139 2.10 2.70 14.78
CA SER A 139 1.98 2.59 16.24
C SER A 139 2.35 3.87 16.99
N SER A 140 3.12 4.76 16.38
CA SER A 140 3.45 6.09 16.92
C SER A 140 2.28 7.07 16.88
N GLY A 141 1.15 6.70 16.27
CA GLY A 141 0.06 7.63 16.02
C GLY A 141 0.28 8.53 14.79
N GLU A 142 1.38 8.32 14.06
CA GLU A 142 1.71 9.07 12.86
C GLU A 142 0.96 8.55 11.63
N PHE A 143 0.53 9.48 10.77
CA PHE A 143 0.21 9.20 9.39
C PHE A 143 1.42 9.50 8.52
N THR A 144 1.77 8.56 7.67
CA THR A 144 2.72 8.82 6.58
C THR A 144 2.01 8.73 5.25
N LEU A 145 2.18 9.76 4.43
CA LEU A 145 1.62 9.86 3.09
C LEU A 145 2.68 9.50 2.07
N TRP A 146 2.36 8.53 1.23
CA TRP A 146 3.19 8.06 0.13
C TRP A 146 2.54 8.39 -1.20
N ASN A 147 3.35 8.82 -2.17
CA ASN A 147 2.90 9.07 -3.54
C ASN A 147 2.43 7.76 -4.20
N GLY A 148 1.30 7.78 -4.89
CA GLY A 148 0.68 6.57 -5.44
C GLY A 148 1.36 5.96 -6.67
N LEU A 149 2.04 6.77 -7.48
CA LEU A 149 2.71 6.30 -8.70
C LEU A 149 4.16 5.91 -8.42
N THR A 150 4.85 6.75 -7.64
CA THR A 150 6.30 6.67 -7.43
C THR A 150 6.69 6.18 -6.03
N PHE A 151 5.73 6.03 -5.10
CA PHE A 151 5.93 5.52 -3.74
C PHE A 151 6.93 6.32 -2.92
N ASN A 152 6.98 7.62 -3.17
CA ASN A 152 7.85 8.55 -2.46
C ASN A 152 7.16 9.09 -1.22
N PHE A 153 7.94 9.38 -0.18
CA PHE A 153 7.46 10.13 0.97
C PHE A 153 6.98 11.51 0.52
N GLU A 154 5.76 11.88 0.89
CA GLU A 154 5.21 13.23 0.70
C GLU A 154 5.23 14.02 2.00
N THR A 155 4.57 13.49 3.04
CA THR A 155 4.50 14.17 4.34
C THR A 155 4.26 13.17 5.48
N ILE A 156 4.50 13.63 6.70
CA ILE A 156 4.21 12.93 7.95
C ILE A 156 3.39 13.85 8.84
N LEU A 157 2.40 13.28 9.52
CA LEU A 157 1.51 14.02 10.43
C LEU A 157 1.41 13.26 11.74
N GLN A 158 1.54 13.96 12.87
CA GLN A 158 1.17 13.40 14.16
C GLN A 158 -0.37 13.47 14.27
N ALA A 159 -1.03 12.35 13.99
CA ALA A 159 -2.48 12.31 13.85
C ALA A 159 -3.18 11.90 15.16
N HIS A 160 -2.60 10.94 15.88
CA HIS A 160 -3.09 10.41 17.15
C HIS A 160 -1.96 10.34 18.17
N ASP A 161 -2.30 10.32 19.46
CA ASP A 161 -1.32 10.11 20.54
C ASP A 161 -1.14 8.61 20.85
N SER A 162 -2.02 7.79 20.30
CA SER A 162 -2.07 6.34 20.44
C SER A 162 -1.92 5.64 19.09
N PRO A 163 -1.55 4.34 19.08
CA PRO A 163 -1.50 3.54 17.87
C PRO A 163 -2.78 3.64 17.03
N VAL A 164 -2.63 4.00 15.76
CA VAL A 164 -3.76 4.06 14.81
C VAL A 164 -4.20 2.64 14.49
N ARG A 165 -5.49 2.33 14.62
CA ARG A 165 -6.04 0.99 14.41
C ARG A 165 -7.00 0.92 13.24
N ALA A 166 -7.86 1.92 13.10
CA ALA A 166 -8.83 1.98 12.02
C ALA A 166 -8.60 3.21 11.14
N MET A 167 -8.83 3.04 9.85
CA MET A 167 -8.81 4.11 8.85
C MET A 167 -9.77 3.70 7.73
N THR A 168 -10.74 4.56 7.43
CA THR A 168 -11.69 4.33 6.35
C THR A 168 -12.06 5.65 5.69
N TRP A 169 -12.25 5.62 4.38
CA TRP A 169 -12.82 6.74 3.63
C TRP A 169 -14.33 6.60 3.56
N SER A 170 -15.02 7.73 3.48
CA SER A 170 -16.43 7.81 3.10
C SER A 170 -16.60 7.47 1.61
N HIS A 171 -17.80 7.08 1.22
CA HIS A 171 -18.12 6.75 -0.17
C HIS A 171 -18.15 7.98 -1.09
N ASN A 172 -18.32 9.17 -0.52
CA ASN A 172 -18.27 10.46 -1.23
C ASN A 172 -16.87 11.10 -1.33
N ASP A 173 -15.82 10.43 -0.87
CA ASP A 173 -14.42 10.89 -0.88
C ASP A 173 -14.10 12.15 -0.06
N MET A 174 -15.08 12.72 0.65
CA MET A 174 -14.91 13.96 1.40
C MET A 174 -14.27 13.75 2.77
N TRP A 175 -14.50 12.59 3.38
CA TRP A 175 -14.16 12.34 4.77
C TRP A 175 -13.33 11.07 4.92
N MET A 176 -12.31 11.16 5.75
CA MET A 176 -11.59 10.01 6.27
C MET A 176 -11.83 9.93 7.78
N LEU A 177 -12.27 8.77 8.24
CA LEU A 177 -12.46 8.46 9.66
C LEU A 177 -11.28 7.61 10.12
N THR A 178 -10.68 8.01 11.23
CA THR A 178 -9.60 7.24 11.85
C THR A 178 -9.91 6.99 13.32
N ALA A 179 -9.45 5.85 13.82
CA ALA A 179 -9.58 5.51 15.23
C ALA A 179 -8.29 4.91 15.77
N ASP A 180 -8.05 5.11 17.06
CA ASP A 180 -6.84 4.67 17.73
C ASP A 180 -7.10 3.71 18.90
N HIS A 181 -5.99 3.22 19.45
CA HIS A 181 -5.97 2.37 20.63
C HIS A 181 -6.43 3.10 21.92
N GLY A 182 -6.50 4.44 21.90
CA GLY A 182 -6.96 5.25 23.02
C GLY A 182 -8.48 5.45 23.04
N GLY A 183 -9.20 4.94 22.04
CA GLY A 183 -10.66 5.04 21.96
C GLY A 183 -11.16 6.33 21.31
N TYR A 184 -10.28 7.13 20.71
CA TYR A 184 -10.65 8.35 20.00
C TYR A 184 -10.97 8.07 18.53
N VAL A 185 -12.02 8.72 18.04
CA VAL A 185 -12.31 8.83 16.61
C VAL A 185 -12.01 10.25 16.15
N LYS A 186 -11.33 10.38 15.01
CA LYS A 186 -11.00 11.67 14.38
C LYS A 186 -11.54 11.73 12.95
N TYR A 187 -12.01 12.90 12.56
CA TYR A 187 -12.47 13.19 11.20
C TYR A 187 -11.43 14.02 10.45
N TRP A 188 -11.15 13.60 9.23
CA TRP A 188 -10.16 14.20 8.35
C TRP A 188 -10.78 14.57 7.02
N GLN A 189 -10.40 15.73 6.51
CA GLN A 189 -10.68 16.12 5.13
C GLN A 189 -9.64 15.51 4.17
N SER A 190 -9.90 15.59 2.87
CA SER A 190 -8.98 15.13 1.81
C SER A 190 -7.59 15.78 1.86
N ASN A 191 -7.50 17.02 2.37
CA ASN A 191 -6.25 17.74 2.62
C ASN A 191 -5.51 17.30 3.90
N MET A 192 -6.00 16.26 4.60
CA MET A 192 -5.50 15.77 5.89
C MET A 192 -5.61 16.80 7.03
N ASN A 193 -6.58 17.71 6.96
CA ASN A 193 -6.91 18.57 8.09
C ASN A 193 -7.80 17.83 9.10
N ASN A 194 -7.48 17.94 10.38
CA ASN A 194 -8.31 17.41 11.46
C ASN A 194 -9.48 18.37 11.71
N VAL A 195 -10.70 17.88 11.58
CA VAL A 195 -11.92 18.69 11.74
C VAL A 195 -12.54 18.52 13.12
N LYS A 196 -12.57 17.28 13.62
CA LYS A 196 -13.23 16.96 14.89
C LYS A 196 -12.63 15.69 15.48
N MET A 197 -12.59 15.64 16.80
CA MET A 197 -12.27 14.43 17.55
C MET A 197 -13.24 14.23 18.71
N PHE A 198 -13.53 12.98 19.04
CA PHE A 198 -14.34 12.64 20.21
C PHE A 198 -13.95 11.27 20.75
N GLN A 199 -14.18 11.05 22.05
CA GLN A 199 -13.99 9.75 22.68
C GLN A 199 -15.18 8.85 22.33
N ALA A 200 -14.95 7.82 21.51
CA ALA A 200 -16.01 6.88 21.12
C ALA A 200 -16.10 5.71 22.09
N HIS A 201 -14.97 5.17 22.53
CA HIS A 201 -14.90 4.04 23.46
C HIS A 201 -13.93 4.34 24.60
N LYS A 202 -14.07 3.64 25.73
CA LYS A 202 -13.09 3.75 26.84
C LYS A 202 -11.87 2.84 26.63
N GLU A 203 -12.00 1.86 25.76
CA GLU A 203 -10.96 0.92 25.39
C GLU A 203 -10.59 1.08 23.91
N ALA A 204 -9.63 0.29 23.45
CA ALA A 204 -9.10 0.38 22.11
C ALA A 204 -10.16 0.11 21.05
N ILE A 205 -10.22 0.97 20.02
CA ILE A 205 -11.03 0.71 18.84
C ILE A 205 -10.19 -0.14 17.88
N ARG A 206 -10.81 -1.18 17.32
CA ARG A 206 -10.14 -2.10 16.39
C ARG A 206 -10.48 -1.81 14.94
N GLU A 207 -11.73 -1.42 14.68
CA GLU A 207 -12.18 -1.11 13.33
C GLU A 207 -13.30 -0.07 13.34
N ALA A 208 -13.47 0.58 12.20
CA ALA A 208 -14.56 1.50 11.93
C ALA A 208 -14.99 1.35 10.47
N SER A 209 -16.30 1.41 10.21
CA SER A 209 -16.86 1.32 8.86
C SER A 209 -18.05 2.25 8.68
N PHE A 210 -18.16 2.84 7.48
CA PHE A 210 -19.26 3.72 7.12
C PHE A 210 -20.50 2.95 6.66
N SER A 211 -21.66 3.56 6.88
CA SER A 211 -22.89 3.25 6.16
C SER A 211 -22.74 3.61 4.68
N PRO A 212 -23.43 2.92 3.75
CA PRO A 212 -23.43 3.29 2.33
C PRO A 212 -23.86 4.73 2.03
N THR A 213 -24.58 5.35 2.96
CA THR A 213 -25.05 6.74 2.86
C THR A 213 -24.11 7.76 3.49
N ASP A 214 -23.00 7.34 4.11
CA ASP A 214 -22.07 8.17 4.90
C ASP A 214 -22.68 8.89 6.12
N ASN A 215 -23.99 8.78 6.35
CA ASN A 215 -24.67 9.44 7.48
C ASN A 215 -24.40 8.80 8.84
N LYS A 216 -23.93 7.55 8.83
CA LYS A 216 -23.64 6.76 10.04
C LYS A 216 -22.38 5.96 9.85
N PHE A 217 -21.78 5.57 10.96
CA PHE A 217 -20.68 4.60 10.98
C PHE A 217 -20.76 3.76 12.25
N ALA A 218 -20.11 2.60 12.22
CA ALA A 218 -19.97 1.73 13.37
C ALA A 218 -18.51 1.64 13.80
N THR A 219 -18.26 1.55 15.11
CA THR A 219 -16.94 1.28 15.70
C THR A 219 -17.03 0.05 16.59
N CYS A 220 -16.03 -0.84 16.51
CA CYS A 220 -15.90 -1.99 17.39
C CYS A 220 -14.66 -1.84 18.29
N SER A 221 -14.78 -2.24 19.55
CA SER A 221 -13.75 -2.02 20.58
C SER A 221 -13.49 -3.26 21.43
N ASP A 222 -12.34 -3.25 22.10
CA ASP A 222 -11.96 -4.26 23.10
C ASP A 222 -12.92 -4.28 24.31
N ASP A 223 -13.73 -3.22 24.51
CA ASP A 223 -14.79 -3.19 25.54
C ASP A 223 -15.95 -4.18 25.28
N GLY A 224 -15.85 -4.96 24.21
CA GLY A 224 -16.83 -5.97 23.81
C GLY A 224 -18.08 -5.37 23.16
N THR A 225 -18.09 -4.07 22.85
CA THR A 225 -19.25 -3.41 22.25
C THR A 225 -19.00 -2.96 20.82
N VAL A 226 -20.08 -2.93 20.02
CA VAL A 226 -20.13 -2.23 18.74
C VAL A 226 -21.06 -1.03 18.89
N ARG A 227 -20.56 0.18 18.65
CA ARG A 227 -21.35 1.41 18.76
C ARG A 227 -21.65 1.97 17.39
N ILE A 228 -22.90 2.41 17.21
CA ILE A 228 -23.36 3.08 15.99
C ILE A 228 -23.43 4.57 16.28
N TRP A 229 -22.88 5.37 15.37
CA TRP A 229 -22.74 6.81 15.50
C TRP A 229 -23.44 7.53 14.37
N ASP A 230 -24.07 8.67 14.71
CA ASP A 230 -24.47 9.69 13.75
C ASP A 230 -23.22 10.50 13.33
N PHE A 231 -22.95 10.55 12.03
CA PHE A 231 -21.75 11.18 11.50
C PHE A 231 -21.67 12.69 11.79
N LEU A 232 -22.76 13.42 11.51
CA LEU A 232 -22.78 14.88 11.58
C LEU A 232 -22.82 15.36 13.03
N ARG A 233 -23.59 14.67 13.88
CA ARG A 233 -23.79 15.07 15.27
C ARG A 233 -22.67 14.58 16.19
N CYS A 234 -21.90 13.56 15.78
CA CYS A 234 -21.01 12.80 16.66
C CYS A 234 -21.75 12.29 17.90
N HIS A 235 -22.95 11.76 17.67
CA HIS A 235 -23.82 11.27 18.73
C HIS A 235 -23.84 9.74 18.69
N GLU A 236 -23.71 9.12 19.86
CA GLU A 236 -23.88 7.69 20.03
C GLU A 236 -25.35 7.35 19.86
N GLU A 237 -25.72 6.68 18.77
CA GLU A 237 -27.11 6.30 18.54
C GLU A 237 -27.50 5.05 19.32
N ARG A 238 -26.65 4.01 19.25
CA ARG A 238 -26.92 2.68 19.81
C ARG A 238 -25.64 1.95 20.18
N ILE A 239 -25.72 1.17 21.25
CA ILE A 239 -24.71 0.18 21.64
C ILE A 239 -25.25 -1.22 21.32
N LEU A 240 -24.45 -2.02 20.64
CA LEU A 240 -24.68 -3.44 20.41
C LEU A 240 -23.72 -4.23 21.33
N ARG A 241 -24.26 -5.21 22.05
CA ARG A 241 -23.55 -6.10 22.97
C ARG A 241 -23.85 -7.55 22.61
#